data_AF-J9AFP8-F1
#
_entry.id   AF-J9AFP8-F1
#
_cell.length_a   1.000
_cell.length_b   1.000
_cell.length_c   1.000
_cell.angle_alpha   90.00
_cell.angle_beta   90.00
_cell.angle_gamma   90.00
#
_symmetry.space_group_name_H-M   'P 1'
#
loop_
_entity.id
_entity.type
_entity.pdbx_description
1 polymer ?
#
loop_
_entity_poly.entity_id
_entity_poly.type
_entity_poly.pdbx_seq_one_letter_code
_entity_poly.pdbx_strand_id
1 'polypeptide(L)'
;MHKFKHGLSPNFMRSSHKDNYNYGLPYDYGSVMHYSKKAFTNNSDPTIISRYSWYEDTMGSGTGPTFIDILMMNTHYKCLGQCKNSIKCMNNGYQRPKNCYSCLCPSGYGGRHCERRV
;
A
#
# COMPACT_ATOMS: atom_id res chain seq x y z
N MET A 1 -12.60 -30.39 2.30
CA MET A 1 -13.16 -29.28 1.50
C MET A 1 -12.01 -28.39 1.05
N HIS A 2 -11.94 -28.04 -0.24
CA HIS A 2 -11.02 -26.98 -0.69
C HIS A 2 -11.38 -25.68 0.03
N LYS A 3 -10.43 -24.80 0.36
CA LYS A 3 -10.72 -23.47 0.96
C LYS A 3 -11.10 -22.42 -0.08
N PHE A 4 -10.70 -22.64 -1.33
CA PHE A 4 -10.90 -21.71 -2.44
C PHE A 4 -12.08 -22.16 -3.31
N LYS A 5 -12.77 -21.19 -3.92
CA LYS A 5 -13.68 -21.45 -5.04
C LYS A 5 -12.93 -22.18 -6.16
N HIS A 6 -13.61 -23.12 -6.81
CA HIS A 6 -13.03 -23.96 -7.85
C HIS A 6 -12.42 -23.09 -8.97
N GLY A 7 -11.19 -23.41 -9.39
CA GLY A 7 -10.48 -22.69 -10.46
C GLY A 7 -9.85 -21.35 -10.07
N LEU A 8 -10.03 -20.84 -8.84
CA LEU A 8 -9.53 -19.50 -8.44
C LEU A 8 -8.18 -19.51 -7.71
N SER A 9 -7.58 -20.69 -7.52
CA SER A 9 -6.23 -20.82 -6.93
C SER A 9 -5.13 -20.01 -7.65
N PRO A 10 -5.14 -19.84 -9.00
CA PRO A 10 -4.14 -19.04 -9.70
C PRO A 10 -4.04 -17.57 -9.25
N ASN A 11 -5.11 -16.99 -8.69
CA ASN A 11 -5.10 -15.60 -8.17
C ASN A 11 -4.12 -15.40 -6.99
N PHE A 12 -3.68 -16.49 -6.36
CA PHE A 12 -2.74 -16.47 -5.22
C PHE A 12 -1.32 -16.85 -5.63
N MET A 13 -1.06 -17.08 -6.91
CA MET A 13 0.29 -17.37 -7.39
C MET A 13 1.16 -16.12 -7.25
N ARG A 14 2.28 -16.27 -6.54
CA ARG A 14 3.24 -15.19 -6.33
C ARG A 14 4.01 -14.88 -7.61
N SER A 15 4.04 -13.61 -8.00
CA SER A 15 4.90 -13.12 -9.09
C SER A 15 6.39 -13.23 -8.75
N SER A 16 7.21 -13.49 -9.76
CA SER A 16 8.66 -13.60 -9.62
C SER A 16 9.31 -12.22 -9.45
N HIS A 17 10.55 -12.18 -8.96
CA HIS A 17 11.35 -10.94 -8.89
C HIS A 17 11.76 -10.40 -10.27
N LYS A 18 11.65 -11.20 -11.34
CA LYS A 18 11.90 -10.74 -12.72
C LYS A 18 10.73 -9.92 -13.25
N ASP A 19 9.52 -10.27 -12.83
CA ASP A 19 8.27 -9.69 -13.34
C ASP A 19 7.68 -8.64 -12.40
N ASN A 20 8.16 -8.57 -11.15
CA ASN A 20 7.66 -7.67 -10.13
C ASN A 20 8.80 -7.00 -9.36
N TYR A 21 8.75 -5.68 -9.30
CA TYR A 21 9.69 -4.85 -8.54
C TYR A 21 8.92 -3.90 -7.61
N ASN A 22 9.17 -4.01 -6.31
CA ASN A 22 8.46 -3.27 -5.26
C ASN A 22 9.19 -1.99 -4.82
N TYR A 23 10.27 -1.58 -5.50
CA TYR A 23 11.05 -0.38 -5.15
C TYR A 23 11.64 -0.39 -3.74
N GLY A 24 11.79 -1.57 -3.12
CA GLY A 24 12.22 -1.68 -1.72
C GLY A 24 11.18 -1.24 -0.69
N LEU A 25 9.93 -0.98 -1.11
CA LEU A 25 8.84 -0.61 -0.21
C LEU A 25 8.34 -1.81 0.60
N PRO A 26 7.90 -1.60 1.85
CA PRO A 26 7.38 -2.67 2.70
C PRO A 26 6.03 -3.19 2.18
N TYR A 27 5.66 -4.41 2.60
CA TYR A 27 4.36 -4.99 2.29
C TYR A 27 3.25 -4.22 3.00
N ASP A 28 2.30 -3.69 2.24
CA ASP A 28 1.20 -2.91 2.77
C ASP A 28 -0.09 -3.73 2.83
N TYR A 29 -0.43 -4.20 4.03
CA TYR A 29 -1.67 -4.92 4.29
C TYR A 29 -2.92 -4.08 3.98
N GLY A 30 -2.83 -2.75 4.07
CA GLY A 30 -3.94 -1.83 3.84
C GLY A 30 -4.04 -1.35 2.39
N SER A 31 -3.13 -1.77 1.51
CA SER A 31 -3.12 -1.38 0.10
C SER A 31 -4.49 -1.60 -0.52
N VAL A 32 -4.92 -0.66 -1.38
CA VAL A 32 -6.16 -0.81 -2.16
C VAL A 32 -6.12 -2.03 -3.07
N MET A 33 -4.93 -2.51 -3.40
CA MET A 33 -4.69 -3.69 -4.23
C MET A 33 -4.70 -5.00 -3.42
N HIS A 34 -4.79 -4.95 -2.09
CA HIS A 34 -4.74 -6.12 -1.24
C HIS A 34 -6.13 -6.78 -1.13
N TYR A 35 -6.21 -8.07 -1.42
CA TYR A 35 -7.43 -8.87 -1.22
C TYR A 35 -7.84 -8.93 0.26
N SER A 36 -9.15 -9.03 0.53
CA SER A 36 -9.65 -9.26 1.89
C SER A 36 -9.30 -10.66 2.39
N LYS A 37 -9.31 -10.87 3.72
CA LYS A 37 -9.01 -12.17 4.34
C LYS A 37 -9.89 -13.33 3.85
N LYS A 38 -11.09 -13.03 3.33
CA LYS A 38 -12.07 -14.00 2.81
C LYS A 38 -12.16 -14.02 1.27
N ALA A 39 -11.23 -13.38 0.57
CA ALA A 39 -11.27 -13.34 -0.89
C ALA A 39 -11.29 -14.75 -1.50
N PHE A 40 -12.24 -14.99 -2.40
CA PHE A 40 -12.38 -16.28 -3.11
C PHE A 40 -12.62 -17.51 -2.21
N THR A 41 -13.06 -17.34 -0.96
CA THR A 41 -13.46 -18.46 -0.09
C THR A 41 -14.70 -19.18 -0.62
N ASN A 42 -14.81 -20.48 -0.33
CA ASN A 42 -16.00 -21.30 -0.65
C ASN A 42 -16.79 -21.77 0.59
N ASN A 43 -16.28 -21.52 1.80
CA ASN A 43 -16.85 -22.04 3.05
C ASN A 43 -16.81 -21.01 4.19
N SER A 44 -16.65 -19.71 3.86
CA SER A 44 -16.53 -18.59 4.81
C SER A 44 -15.24 -18.51 5.63
N ASP A 45 -14.38 -19.52 5.55
CA ASP A 45 -13.06 -19.50 6.19
C ASP A 45 -12.14 -18.50 5.49
N PRO A 46 -11.19 -17.89 6.22
CA PRO A 46 -10.19 -17.03 5.60
C PRO A 46 -9.29 -17.84 4.65
N THR A 47 -9.07 -17.28 3.47
CA THR A 47 -8.15 -17.77 2.45
C THR A 47 -6.77 -17.12 2.58
N ILE A 48 -6.72 -15.91 3.14
CA ILE A 48 -5.50 -15.19 3.47
C ILE A 48 -5.48 -14.96 4.98
N ILE A 49 -4.42 -15.43 5.62
CA ILE A 49 -4.18 -15.21 7.05
C ILE A 49 -2.90 -14.38 7.14
N SER A 50 -2.99 -13.22 7.79
CA SER A 50 -1.83 -12.38 8.02
C SER A 50 -0.87 -13.09 8.98
N ARG A 51 0.45 -12.89 8.77
CA ARG A 51 1.46 -13.32 9.74
C ARG A 51 1.28 -12.65 11.11
N TYR A 52 0.73 -11.44 11.12
CA TYR A 52 0.40 -10.70 12.34
C TYR A 52 -1.11 -10.44 12.38
N SER A 53 -1.77 -10.97 13.41
CA SER A 53 -3.23 -11.00 13.52
C SER A 53 -3.89 -9.62 13.46
N TRP A 54 -3.23 -8.58 13.97
CA TRP A 54 -3.75 -7.20 13.93
C TRP A 54 -3.90 -6.62 12.52
N TYR A 55 -3.30 -7.22 11.50
CA TYR A 55 -3.49 -6.80 10.10
C TYR A 55 -4.62 -7.55 9.39
N GLU A 56 -5.23 -8.57 10.00
CA GLU A 56 -6.27 -9.36 9.32
C GLU A 56 -7.45 -8.51 8.84
N ASP A 57 -7.88 -7.56 9.66
CA ASP A 57 -8.98 -6.64 9.35
C ASP A 57 -8.52 -5.37 8.62
N THR A 58 -7.21 -5.19 8.44
CA THR A 58 -6.65 -4.14 7.59
C THR A 58 -6.77 -4.52 6.10
N MET A 59 -6.61 -5.83 5.80
CA MET A 59 -6.65 -6.36 4.44
C MET A 59 -8.03 -6.23 3.80
N GLY A 60 -8.07 -5.69 2.58
CA GLY A 60 -9.29 -5.53 1.80
C GLY A 60 -10.24 -4.46 2.33
N SER A 61 -9.74 -3.51 3.13
CA SER A 61 -10.50 -2.33 3.58
C SER A 61 -11.02 -1.48 2.41
N GLY A 62 -10.26 -1.42 1.30
CA GLY A 62 -10.74 -0.87 0.01
C GLY A 62 -11.13 0.60 0.03
N THR A 63 -10.71 1.38 1.03
CA THR A 63 -11.13 2.78 1.20
C THR A 63 -10.49 3.75 0.19
N GLY A 64 -9.42 3.32 -0.48
CA GLY A 64 -8.67 4.09 -1.46
C GLY A 64 -7.16 3.83 -1.37
N PRO A 65 -6.35 4.40 -2.29
CA PRO A 65 -4.90 4.21 -2.28
C PRO A 65 -4.26 4.67 -0.97
N THR A 66 -3.41 3.84 -0.40
CA THR A 66 -2.63 4.18 0.79
C THR A 66 -1.46 5.11 0.45
N PHE A 67 -0.77 5.60 1.48
CA PHE A 67 0.49 6.32 1.28
C PHE A 67 1.52 5.49 0.48
N ILE A 68 1.63 4.18 0.74
CA ILE A 68 2.59 3.31 0.04
C ILE A 68 2.14 3.08 -1.40
N ASP A 69 0.85 2.92 -1.67
CA ASP A 69 0.33 2.82 -3.04
C ASP A 69 0.70 4.06 -3.86
N ILE A 70 0.45 5.24 -3.29
CA ILE A 70 0.73 6.53 -3.94
C ILE A 70 2.24 6.74 -4.12
N LEU A 71 3.06 6.37 -3.12
CA LEU A 71 4.52 6.46 -3.20
C LEU A 71 5.07 5.53 -4.29
N MET A 72 4.59 4.29 -4.36
CA MET A 72 5.01 3.32 -5.37
C MET A 72 4.72 3.82 -6.78
N MET A 73 3.51 4.33 -7.03
CA MET A 73 3.14 4.87 -8.35
C MET A 73 3.95 6.12 -8.72
N ASN A 74 4.15 7.06 -7.79
CA ASN A 74 4.98 8.23 -8.04
C ASN A 74 6.45 7.86 -8.29
N THR A 75 6.94 6.80 -7.66
CA THR A 75 8.30 6.28 -7.90
C THR A 75 8.38 5.65 -9.29
N HIS A 76 7.44 4.76 -9.63
CA HIS A 76 7.39 4.06 -10.93
C HIS A 76 7.35 5.04 -12.11
N TYR A 77 6.45 6.02 -12.06
CA TYR A 77 6.26 7.02 -13.12
C TYR A 77 7.18 8.25 -12.97
N LYS A 78 8.19 8.20 -12.11
CA LYS A 78 9.20 9.27 -11.93
C LYS A 78 8.59 10.64 -11.61
N CYS A 79 7.50 10.67 -10.85
CA CYS A 79 6.85 11.90 -10.41
C CYS A 79 7.58 12.55 -9.22
N LEU A 80 8.41 11.80 -8.49
CA LEU A 80 9.20 12.33 -7.37
C LEU A 80 10.32 13.27 -7.89
N GLY A 81 10.64 14.31 -7.13
CA GLY A 81 11.76 15.21 -7.43
C GLY A 81 11.52 16.20 -8.58
N GLN A 82 10.29 16.33 -9.08
CA GLN A 82 9.93 17.28 -10.15
C GLN A 82 9.91 18.75 -9.70
N CYS A 83 10.04 19.00 -8.39
CA CYS A 83 10.00 20.33 -7.82
C CYS A 83 11.34 21.06 -7.97
N LYS A 84 11.30 22.33 -8.39
CA LYS A 84 12.50 23.19 -8.47
C LYS A 84 13.10 23.49 -7.09
N ASN A 85 12.25 23.58 -6.07
CA ASN A 85 12.64 23.74 -4.68
C ASN A 85 12.57 22.40 -3.95
N SER A 86 13.45 22.21 -2.96
CA SER A 86 13.41 21.07 -2.06
C SER A 86 12.92 21.53 -0.68
N ILE A 87 11.96 20.81 -0.11
CA ILE A 87 11.53 20.99 1.29
C ILE A 87 11.78 19.71 2.07
N LYS A 88 12.11 19.86 3.36
CA LYS A 88 12.22 18.73 4.26
C LYS A 88 10.82 18.23 4.63
N CYS A 89 10.61 16.93 4.50
CA CYS A 89 9.43 16.23 5.00
C CYS A 89 9.84 15.32 6.17
N MET A 90 9.11 15.40 7.28
CA MET A 90 9.35 14.62 8.49
C MET A 90 8.57 13.30 8.42
N ASN A 91 8.86 12.38 9.37
CA ASN A 91 8.11 11.14 9.57
C ASN A 91 7.91 10.31 8.29
N ASN A 92 8.95 10.23 7.46
CA ASN A 92 8.94 9.52 6.16
C ASN A 92 7.93 10.04 5.13
N GLY A 93 7.43 11.27 5.29
CA GLY A 93 6.70 11.97 4.23
C GLY A 93 7.62 12.35 3.06
N TYR A 94 7.02 12.70 1.93
CA TYR A 94 7.75 13.20 0.76
C TYR A 94 7.02 14.37 0.11
N GLN A 95 7.77 15.20 -0.61
CA GLN A 95 7.24 16.42 -1.23
C GLN A 95 6.22 16.08 -2.32
N ARG A 96 5.06 16.74 -2.30
CA ARG A 96 4.01 16.47 -3.29
C ARG A 96 4.48 16.89 -4.69
N PRO A 97 4.43 16.00 -5.70
CA PRO A 97 4.84 16.34 -7.06
C PRO A 97 4.06 17.52 -7.68
N LYS A 98 2.78 17.65 -7.34
CA LYS A 98 1.89 18.72 -7.85
C LYS A 98 1.85 19.98 -6.97
N ASN A 99 2.33 19.90 -5.73
CA ASN A 99 2.38 21.04 -4.81
C ASN A 99 3.71 21.04 -4.07
N CYS A 100 4.70 21.67 -4.68
CA CYS A 100 6.08 21.72 -4.21
C CYS A 100 6.28 22.46 -2.88
N TYR A 101 5.23 23.00 -2.28
CA TYR A 101 5.30 23.71 -1.01
C TYR A 101 4.75 22.89 0.16
N SER A 102 4.38 21.62 -0.04
CA SER A 102 3.84 20.76 1.03
C SER A 102 4.22 19.30 0.83
N CYS A 103 4.17 18.54 1.91
CA CYS A 103 4.45 17.11 1.92
C CYS A 103 3.15 16.29 1.81
N LEU A 104 3.26 15.10 1.21
CA LEU A 104 2.32 14.01 1.43
C LEU A 104 2.81 13.26 2.68
N CYS A 105 1.89 13.01 3.61
CA CYS A 105 2.22 12.43 4.91
C CYS A 105 1.72 10.99 5.00
N PRO A 106 2.48 10.09 5.64
CA PRO A 106 1.97 8.78 6.01
C PRO A 106 0.79 8.92 6.97
N SER A 107 -0.04 7.88 7.04
CA SER A 107 -1.18 7.81 7.96
C SER A 107 -0.76 8.09 9.41
N GLY A 108 -1.55 8.88 10.12
CA GLY A 108 -1.25 9.33 11.49
C GLY A 108 -0.34 10.57 11.59
N TYR A 109 0.08 11.14 10.44
CA TYR A 109 0.83 12.40 10.40
C TYR A 109 0.17 13.45 9.50
N GLY A 110 0.38 14.72 9.84
CA GLY A 110 -0.11 15.88 9.12
C GLY A 110 0.75 17.11 9.37
N GLY A 111 0.29 18.25 8.86
CA GLY A 111 1.09 19.48 8.79
C GLY A 111 1.77 19.67 7.44
N ARG A 112 2.37 20.84 7.22
CA ARG A 112 2.96 21.19 5.91
C ARG A 112 4.16 20.31 5.58
N HIS A 113 4.89 19.89 6.61
CA HIS A 113 6.09 19.08 6.58
C HIS A 113 5.92 17.72 7.25
N CYS A 114 4.69 17.27 7.50
CA CYS A 114 4.37 16.03 8.23
C CYS A 114 4.92 15.99 9.65
N GLU A 115 5.05 17.15 10.29
CA GLU A 115 5.66 17.36 11.60
C GLU A 115 4.75 17.02 12.78
N ARG A 116 3.43 16.91 12.56
CA ARG A 116 2.43 16.76 13.60
C ARG A 116 1.74 15.40 13.52
N ARG A 117 1.45 14.77 14.66
CA ARG A 117 0.58 13.60 14.73
C ARG A 117 -0.88 14.02 14.61
N VAL A 118 -1.69 13.21 13.93
CA VAL A 118 -3.13 13.43 13.72
C VAL A 118 -3.94 12.20 14.13
#